data_AF-A0A9Q0VL07-F1
#
_entry.id   AF-A0A9Q0VL07-F1
#
_cell.length_a   1.000
_cell.length_b   1.000
_cell.length_c   1.000
_cell.angle_alpha   90.00
_cell.angle_beta   90.00
_cell.angle_gamma   90.00
#
_symmetry.space_group_name_H-M   'P 1'
#
loop_
_entity.id
_entity.type
_entity.pdbx_description
1 polymer ?
#
loop_
_entity_poly.entity_id
_entity_poly.type
_entity_poly.pdbx_seq_one_letter_code
_entity_poly.pdbx_strand_id
1 'polypeptide(L)'
;MSTMTLEFLSLAGNFLTGFEQFFDILPWNKLSIFEYKVSNNKFTGEIPKVFCSLASLSVLELSNNNLSGKLPPCLGNKRSAISVLNLGDNSFSGDIPETFTSGCSLRVVDFSKNKLEGKIPRSLANCTKLEILNLEKNKINDVFPSWLGILPDLRVLILRSNRLHRVIGKPRNNVEFPRVQIVDLSNNSFKGNLPLEYFRNWTAMKNVHGLCGKPLSRKCGNGEDSLPAAKRDEGSAPYPLEFGWKVVVTGYASGLVIGVILGCVMDTRKYEWLVNL
;
A
#
# COMPACT_ATOMS: atom_id res chain seq x y z
N MET A 1 26.22 -25.35 -14.26
CA MET A 1 26.02 -25.06 -12.82
C MET A 1 24.59 -24.62 -12.64
N SER A 2 23.78 -25.38 -11.91
CA SER A 2 22.36 -25.09 -11.70
C SER A 2 22.21 -23.80 -10.89
N THR A 3 21.72 -22.72 -11.49
CA THR A 3 21.26 -21.54 -10.75
C THR A 3 20.00 -21.96 -9.99
N MET A 4 20.01 -21.88 -8.67
CA MET A 4 18.79 -22.04 -7.88
C MET A 4 17.88 -20.83 -8.15
N THR A 5 16.73 -21.06 -8.78
CA THR A 5 15.79 -20.03 -9.22
C THR A 5 14.57 -19.99 -8.30
N LEU A 6 14.76 -19.57 -7.05
CA LEU A 6 13.60 -19.23 -6.23
C LEU A 6 13.02 -17.93 -6.78
N GLU A 7 11.90 -17.99 -7.49
CA GLU A 7 11.25 -16.83 -8.11
C GLU A 7 10.16 -16.22 -7.23
N PHE A 8 9.38 -17.07 -6.56
CA PHE A 8 8.28 -16.66 -5.70
C PHE A 8 8.46 -17.26 -4.32
N LEU A 9 8.43 -16.41 -3.29
CA LEU A 9 8.40 -16.82 -1.90
C LEU A 9 7.22 -16.16 -1.20
N SER A 10 6.31 -16.98 -0.66
CA SER A 10 5.26 -16.51 0.24
C SER A 10 5.26 -17.30 1.55
N LEU A 11 5.48 -16.60 2.65
CA LEU A 11 5.43 -17.13 4.02
C LEU A 11 4.46 -16.32 4.88
N ALA A 12 3.47 -15.68 4.26
CA ALA A 12 2.54 -14.78 4.94
C ALA A 12 1.63 -15.52 5.94
N GLY A 13 1.24 -14.85 7.01
CA GLY A 13 0.30 -15.41 8.00
C GLY A 13 0.90 -16.47 8.94
N ASN A 14 2.19 -16.34 9.27
CA ASN A 14 2.92 -17.25 10.15
C ASN A 14 3.41 -16.54 11.42
N PHE A 15 4.27 -17.20 12.19
CA PHE A 15 4.86 -16.66 13.42
C PHE A 15 6.37 -16.41 13.30
N LEU A 16 6.90 -16.22 12.08
CA LEU A 16 8.33 -16.00 11.82
C LEU A 16 8.81 -14.69 12.47
N THR A 17 10.01 -14.69 13.04
CA THR A 17 10.47 -13.60 13.92
C THR A 17 11.66 -12.79 13.38
N GLY A 18 12.34 -13.26 12.35
CA GLY A 18 13.52 -12.58 11.82
C GLY A 18 14.00 -13.12 10.48
N PHE A 19 14.76 -12.30 9.77
CA PHE A 19 15.56 -12.73 8.63
C PHE A 19 16.80 -13.41 9.22
N GLU A 20 17.05 -14.69 8.92
CA GLU A 20 18.17 -15.44 9.50
C GLU A 20 19.49 -14.62 9.43
N GLN A 21 20.18 -14.49 10.57
CA GLN A 21 21.30 -13.55 10.74
C GLN A 21 22.60 -13.95 10.00
N PHE A 22 22.58 -14.99 9.16
CA PHE A 22 23.77 -15.49 8.46
C PHE A 22 23.70 -15.21 6.97
N PHE A 23 24.08 -13.99 6.59
CA PHE A 23 24.13 -13.53 5.19
C PHE A 23 25.19 -14.22 4.33
N ASP A 24 26.00 -15.12 4.90
CA ASP A 24 27.07 -15.86 4.22
C ASP A 24 26.64 -17.26 3.73
N ILE A 25 25.46 -17.77 4.11
CA ILE A 25 25.05 -19.14 3.78
C ILE A 25 24.29 -19.21 2.44
N LEU A 26 23.55 -18.16 2.09
CA LEU A 26 22.80 -18.09 0.84
C LEU A 26 23.38 -17.00 -0.06
N PRO A 27 23.85 -17.33 -1.28
CA PRO A 27 24.25 -16.33 -2.26
C PRO A 27 22.97 -15.68 -2.83
N TRP A 28 22.35 -14.78 -2.06
CA TRP A 28 21.14 -14.05 -2.47
C TRP A 28 21.34 -13.28 -3.77
N ASN A 29 22.58 -12.88 -4.06
CA ASN A 29 22.96 -12.27 -5.34
C ASN A 29 22.85 -13.22 -6.55
N LYS A 30 22.73 -14.53 -6.35
CA LYS A 30 22.48 -15.53 -7.39
C LYS A 30 21.01 -15.95 -7.46
N LEU A 31 20.17 -15.53 -6.52
CA LEU A 31 18.75 -15.85 -6.50
C LEU A 31 17.98 -14.84 -7.35
N SER A 32 17.14 -15.34 -8.26
CA SER A 32 16.25 -14.51 -9.08
C SER A 32 14.85 -14.42 -8.44
N ILE A 33 14.77 -13.93 -7.20
CA ILE A 33 13.49 -13.72 -6.53
C ILE A 33 12.76 -12.55 -7.19
N PHE A 34 11.56 -12.83 -7.69
CA PHE A 34 10.64 -11.88 -8.28
C PHE A 34 9.63 -11.36 -7.25
N GLU A 35 9.12 -12.24 -6.38
CA GLU A 35 8.19 -11.85 -5.31
C GLU A 35 8.65 -12.39 -3.94
N TYR A 36 8.69 -11.49 -2.96
CA TYR A 36 8.98 -11.81 -1.58
C TYR A 36 7.84 -11.30 -0.68
N LYS A 37 7.00 -12.24 -0.21
CA LYS A 37 5.79 -11.96 0.55
C LYS A 37 5.83 -12.62 1.93
N VAL A 38 6.06 -11.85 2.98
CA VAL A 38 6.14 -12.36 4.36
C VAL A 38 5.25 -11.58 5.32
N SER A 39 4.16 -11.02 4.82
CA SER A 39 3.24 -10.22 5.62
C SER A 39 2.55 -11.02 6.73
N ASN A 40 2.04 -10.35 7.77
CA ASN A 40 1.36 -10.97 8.91
C ASN A 40 2.24 -12.02 9.60
N ASN A 41 3.39 -11.57 10.07
CA ASN A 41 4.36 -12.37 10.84
C ASN A 41 4.80 -11.56 12.07
N LYS A 42 5.89 -11.99 12.72
CA LYS A 42 6.50 -11.33 13.88
C LYS A 42 7.92 -10.84 13.56
N PHE A 43 8.25 -10.58 12.29
CA PHE A 43 9.61 -10.16 11.90
C PHE A 43 10.01 -8.89 12.67
N THR A 44 11.23 -8.89 13.21
CA THR A 44 11.82 -7.78 13.97
C THR A 44 13.11 -7.29 13.30
N GLY A 45 13.67 -6.18 13.81
CA GLY A 45 14.90 -5.59 13.27
C GLY A 45 14.66 -4.72 12.03
N GLU A 46 15.74 -4.41 11.31
CA GLU A 46 15.70 -3.57 10.10
C GLU A 46 15.51 -4.41 8.83
N ILE A 47 15.12 -3.76 7.72
CA ILE A 47 15.14 -4.39 6.40
C ILE A 47 16.60 -4.66 6.00
N PRO A 48 17.00 -5.92 5.76
CA PRO A 48 18.37 -6.23 5.37
C PRO A 48 18.75 -5.59 4.03
N LYS A 49 20.00 -5.09 3.94
CA LYS A 49 20.53 -4.47 2.71
C LYS A 49 20.60 -5.42 1.52
N VAL A 50 20.44 -6.73 1.73
CA VAL A 50 20.42 -7.73 0.64
C VAL A 50 19.31 -7.46 -0.37
N PHE A 51 18.16 -6.92 0.07
CA PHE A 51 17.07 -6.52 -0.82
C PHE A 51 17.49 -5.45 -1.84
N CYS A 52 18.55 -4.67 -1.55
CA CYS A 52 19.14 -3.73 -2.50
C CYS A 52 19.87 -4.40 -3.67
N SER A 53 20.23 -5.68 -3.53
CA SER A 53 21.02 -6.44 -4.51
C SER A 53 20.16 -7.36 -5.39
N LEU A 54 18.88 -7.54 -5.05
CA LEU A 54 17.95 -8.40 -5.78
C LEU A 54 17.39 -7.65 -6.99
N ALA A 55 18.14 -7.68 -8.10
CA ALA A 55 17.79 -6.95 -9.32
C ALA A 55 16.47 -7.40 -9.97
N SER A 56 16.02 -8.64 -9.73
CA SER A 56 14.77 -9.19 -10.26
C SER A 56 13.55 -8.92 -9.37
N LEU A 57 13.73 -8.38 -8.16
CA LEU A 57 12.65 -8.27 -7.19
C LEU A 57 11.64 -7.21 -7.62
N SER A 58 10.42 -7.65 -7.93
CA SER A 58 9.30 -6.84 -8.38
C SER A 58 8.31 -6.56 -7.25
N VAL A 59 8.09 -7.53 -6.36
CA VAL A 59 7.14 -7.41 -5.24
C VAL A 59 7.85 -7.64 -3.92
N LEU A 60 7.85 -6.64 -3.05
CA LEU A 60 8.31 -6.72 -1.68
C LEU A 60 7.18 -6.37 -0.72
N GLU A 61 6.64 -7.40 -0.05
CA GLU A 61 5.47 -7.32 0.83
C GLU A 61 5.86 -7.77 2.24
N LEU A 62 6.13 -6.80 3.12
CA LEU A 62 6.58 -6.98 4.49
C LEU A 62 5.55 -6.48 5.52
N SER A 63 4.32 -6.19 5.10
CA SER A 63 3.32 -5.54 5.96
C SER A 63 2.91 -6.39 7.17
N ASN A 64 2.38 -5.75 8.21
CA ASN A 64 1.89 -6.41 9.42
C ASN A 64 2.98 -7.27 10.08
N ASN A 65 4.07 -6.61 10.47
CA ASN A 65 5.20 -7.19 11.16
C ASN A 65 5.65 -6.22 12.29
N ASN A 66 6.77 -6.54 12.93
CA ASN A 66 7.34 -5.72 13.99
C ASN A 66 8.71 -5.14 13.58
N LEU A 67 8.89 -4.88 12.27
CA LEU A 67 10.11 -4.32 11.68
C LEU A 67 10.30 -2.87 12.10
N SER A 68 11.54 -2.41 12.16
CA SER A 68 11.92 -1.09 12.66
C SER A 68 13.15 -0.54 11.93
N GLY A 69 13.72 0.56 12.42
CA GLY A 69 14.84 1.24 11.77
C GLY A 69 14.39 2.15 10.63
N LYS A 70 15.35 2.56 9.79
CA LYS A 70 15.12 3.46 8.66
C LYS A 70 14.85 2.69 7.37
N LEU A 71 14.12 3.30 6.44
CA LEU A 71 13.94 2.73 5.10
C LEU A 71 15.27 2.71 4.33
N PRO A 72 15.70 1.57 3.77
CA PRO A 72 16.90 1.52 2.93
C PRO A 72 16.73 2.41 1.69
N PRO A 73 17.63 3.38 1.43
CA PRO A 73 17.49 4.30 0.30
C PRO A 73 17.51 3.61 -1.08
N CYS A 74 17.99 2.38 -1.14
CA CYS A 74 18.07 1.60 -2.38
C CYS A 74 16.70 1.17 -2.92
N LEU A 75 15.68 1.02 -2.07
CA LEU A 75 14.40 0.41 -2.46
C LEU A 75 13.65 1.23 -3.52
N GLY A 76 13.91 2.54 -3.58
CA GLY A 76 13.32 3.46 -4.56
C GLY A 76 14.25 3.87 -5.72
N ASN A 77 15.50 3.40 -5.77
CA ASN A 77 16.46 3.85 -6.78
C ASN A 77 16.31 3.12 -8.13
N LYS A 78 16.96 3.61 -9.20
CA LYS A 78 16.91 2.98 -10.55
C LYS A 78 17.41 1.53 -10.66
N ARG A 79 18.15 1.04 -9.66
CA ARG A 79 18.61 -0.36 -9.65
C ARG A 79 17.54 -1.30 -9.08
N SER A 80 16.55 -0.74 -8.39
CA SER A 80 15.39 -1.47 -7.90
C SER A 80 14.42 -1.71 -9.06
N ALA A 81 14.06 -2.98 -9.28
CA ALA A 81 12.97 -3.37 -10.17
C ALA A 81 11.61 -3.42 -9.45
N ILE A 82 11.57 -3.01 -8.17
CA ILE A 82 10.38 -3.13 -7.34
C ILE A 82 9.26 -2.26 -7.92
N SER A 83 8.13 -2.92 -8.20
CA SER A 83 6.88 -2.30 -8.64
C SER A 83 5.89 -2.19 -7.49
N VAL A 84 5.87 -3.14 -6.56
CA VAL A 84 5.02 -3.14 -5.38
C VAL A 84 5.88 -3.17 -4.13
N LEU A 85 5.83 -2.09 -3.35
CA LEU A 85 6.53 -1.96 -2.08
C LEU A 85 5.53 -1.69 -0.96
N ASN A 86 5.25 -2.73 -0.17
CA ASN A 86 4.31 -2.65 0.95
C ASN A 86 5.02 -2.96 2.26
N LEU A 87 5.18 -1.92 3.07
CA LEU A 87 5.82 -1.94 4.39
C LEU A 87 4.83 -1.50 5.49
N GLY A 88 3.54 -1.48 5.19
CA GLY A 88 2.50 -0.98 6.08
C GLY A 88 2.42 -1.77 7.39
N ASP A 89 1.96 -1.14 8.47
CA ASP A 89 1.74 -1.78 9.78
C ASP A 89 3.04 -2.41 10.33
N ASN A 90 4.00 -1.53 10.62
CA ASN A 90 5.32 -1.84 11.18
C ASN A 90 5.76 -0.69 12.14
N SER A 91 7.03 -0.66 12.52
CA SER A 91 7.63 0.38 13.38
C SER A 91 8.78 1.15 12.69
N PHE A 92 8.78 1.29 11.36
CA PHE A 92 9.77 2.08 10.63
C PHE A 92 9.73 3.55 11.04
N SER A 93 10.90 4.19 11.08
CA SER A 93 11.09 5.57 11.58
C SER A 93 12.11 6.35 10.76
N GLY A 94 12.22 7.65 11.02
CA GLY A 94 13.01 8.57 10.22
C GLY A 94 12.30 8.98 8.93
N ASP A 95 13.04 9.66 8.06
CA ASP A 95 12.51 10.20 6.80
C ASP A 95 12.34 9.13 5.73
N ILE A 96 11.42 9.37 4.78
CA ILE A 96 11.38 8.62 3.51
C ILE A 96 12.56 9.10 2.65
N PRO A 97 13.47 8.21 2.18
CA PRO A 97 14.68 8.61 1.48
C PRO A 97 14.45 9.39 0.18
N GLU A 98 15.28 10.41 -0.06
CA GLU A 98 15.28 11.23 -1.28
C GLU A 98 16.09 10.55 -2.40
N THR A 99 15.68 9.35 -2.81
CA THR A 99 16.48 8.48 -3.71
C THR A 99 15.72 7.94 -4.93
N PHE A 100 14.51 8.43 -5.17
CA PHE A 100 13.70 8.04 -6.32
C PHE A 100 14.23 8.70 -7.61
N THR A 101 15.09 7.98 -8.33
CA THR A 101 15.71 8.50 -9.56
C THR A 101 14.79 8.35 -10.77
N SER A 102 15.11 9.03 -11.88
CA SER A 102 14.47 8.77 -13.17
C SER A 102 14.51 7.27 -13.52
N GLY A 103 13.40 6.75 -14.03
CA GLY A 103 13.21 5.31 -14.28
C GLY A 103 12.70 4.51 -13.07
N CYS A 104 12.25 5.18 -12.00
CA CYS A 104 11.59 4.53 -10.89
C CYS A 104 10.40 3.67 -11.38
N SER A 105 10.39 2.39 -10.98
CA SER A 105 9.42 1.38 -11.46
C SER A 105 8.23 1.16 -10.52
N LEU A 106 8.17 1.89 -9.40
CA LEU A 106 7.13 1.77 -8.39
C LEU A 106 5.76 2.13 -8.97
N ARG A 107 4.81 1.22 -8.79
CA ARG A 107 3.37 1.39 -9.05
C ARG A 107 2.59 1.53 -7.75
N VAL A 108 2.97 0.77 -6.72
CA VAL A 108 2.30 0.77 -5.42
C VAL A 108 3.33 0.98 -4.32
N VAL A 109 3.09 2.00 -3.49
CA VAL A 109 3.84 2.29 -2.27
C VAL A 109 2.86 2.38 -1.11
N ASP A 110 2.97 1.44 -0.18
CA ASP A 110 2.24 1.49 1.09
C ASP A 110 3.23 1.50 2.26
N PHE A 111 3.34 2.65 2.92
CA PHE A 111 4.12 2.84 4.15
C PHE A 111 3.21 3.19 5.34
N SER A 112 1.93 2.87 5.25
CA SER A 112 0.95 3.25 6.27
C SER A 112 1.26 2.64 7.63
N LYS A 113 0.74 3.26 8.71
CA LYS A 113 0.85 2.77 10.09
C LYS A 113 2.29 2.47 10.50
N ASN A 114 3.15 3.47 10.36
CA ASN A 114 4.54 3.42 10.81
C ASN A 114 4.83 4.66 11.69
N LYS A 115 6.10 4.92 11.96
CA LYS A 115 6.58 6.09 12.70
C LYS A 115 7.41 7.02 11.81
N LEU A 116 7.20 6.97 10.49
CA LEU A 116 7.94 7.79 9.52
C LEU A 116 7.65 9.27 9.74
N GLU A 117 8.66 10.10 9.54
CA GLU A 117 8.61 11.53 9.80
C GLU A 117 9.19 12.33 8.63
N GLY A 118 9.41 13.63 8.86
CA GLY A 118 9.93 14.53 7.83
C GLY A 118 8.92 14.82 6.72
N LYS A 119 9.44 15.04 5.51
CA LYS A 119 8.66 15.46 4.33
C LYS A 119 8.47 14.33 3.34
N ILE A 120 7.50 14.50 2.44
CA ILE A 120 7.35 13.59 1.31
C ILE A 120 8.45 13.92 0.29
N PRO A 121 9.31 12.96 -0.10
CA PRO A 121 10.47 13.23 -0.93
C PRO A 121 10.04 13.70 -2.32
N ARG A 122 10.70 14.75 -2.82
CA ARG A 122 10.36 15.38 -4.11
C ARG A 122 10.63 14.47 -5.28
N SER A 123 11.63 13.62 -5.13
CA SER A 123 12.05 12.58 -6.05
C SER A 123 10.93 11.57 -6.36
N LEU A 124 9.89 11.42 -5.53
CA LEU A 124 8.72 10.59 -5.88
C LEU A 124 8.03 11.03 -7.18
N ALA A 125 8.17 12.31 -7.58
CA ALA A 125 7.69 12.79 -8.87
C ALA A 125 8.36 12.10 -10.07
N ASN A 126 9.50 11.42 -9.88
CA ASN A 126 10.18 10.63 -10.91
C ASN A 126 9.58 9.23 -11.11
N CYS A 127 8.71 8.77 -10.20
CA CYS A 127 8.02 7.48 -10.31
C CYS A 127 6.77 7.63 -11.18
N THR A 128 6.96 7.81 -12.48
CA THR A 128 5.87 8.13 -13.44
C THR A 128 4.80 7.05 -13.56
N LYS A 129 5.11 5.81 -13.15
CA LYS A 129 4.18 4.68 -13.10
C LYS A 129 3.42 4.55 -11.77
N LEU A 130 3.64 5.46 -10.82
CA LEU A 130 3.03 5.36 -9.48
C LEU A 130 1.52 5.54 -9.57
N GLU A 131 0.79 4.53 -9.15
CA GLU A 131 -0.67 4.48 -9.14
C GLU A 131 -1.23 4.71 -7.74
N ILE A 132 -0.52 4.21 -6.72
CA ILE A 132 -1.00 4.18 -5.33
C ILE A 132 0.11 4.64 -4.40
N LEU A 133 -0.20 5.68 -3.62
CA LEU A 133 0.63 6.15 -2.52
C LEU A 133 -0.20 6.20 -1.24
N ASN A 134 0.12 5.32 -0.30
CA ASN A 134 -0.49 5.27 1.02
C ASN A 134 0.55 5.56 2.12
N LEU A 135 0.40 6.69 2.78
CA LEU A 135 1.22 7.14 3.91
C LEU A 135 0.39 7.31 5.19
N GLU A 136 -0.81 6.71 5.26
CA GLU A 136 -1.74 6.84 6.39
C GLU A 136 -1.04 6.58 7.73
N LYS A 137 -1.39 7.30 8.81
CA LYS A 137 -0.95 7.01 10.18
C LYS A 137 0.58 6.98 10.32
N ASN A 138 1.21 8.10 9.99
CA ASN A 138 2.62 8.38 10.23
C ASN A 138 2.76 9.74 10.94
N LYS A 139 3.98 10.27 11.01
CA LYS A 139 4.31 11.59 11.58
C LYS A 139 4.78 12.57 10.50
N ILE A 140 4.36 12.38 9.24
CA ILE A 140 4.79 13.21 8.11
C ILE A 140 4.37 14.66 8.36
N ASN A 141 5.35 15.56 8.37
CA ASN A 141 5.21 16.98 8.64
C ASN A 141 5.61 17.78 7.39
N ASP A 142 4.62 18.06 6.55
CA ASP A 142 4.81 18.72 5.27
C ASP A 142 3.56 19.55 4.89
N VAL A 143 3.58 20.15 3.71
CA VAL A 143 2.42 20.76 3.07
C VAL A 143 1.74 19.78 2.11
N PHE A 144 0.59 20.16 1.56
CA PHE A 144 -0.06 19.37 0.52
C PHE A 144 0.88 19.16 -0.68
N PRO A 145 1.11 17.90 -1.12
CA PRO A 145 2.10 17.57 -2.14
C PRO A 145 1.59 17.81 -3.56
N SER A 146 1.30 19.06 -3.91
CA SER A 146 0.78 19.43 -5.24
C SER A 146 1.66 18.99 -6.41
N TRP A 147 2.97 18.87 -6.18
CA TRP A 147 3.94 18.39 -7.15
C TRP A 147 3.76 16.92 -7.54
N LEU A 148 3.09 16.10 -6.73
CA LEU A 148 2.66 14.76 -7.15
C LEU A 148 1.58 14.80 -8.23
N GLY A 149 0.95 15.96 -8.45
CA GLY A 149 -0.05 16.16 -9.48
C GLY A 149 0.48 16.01 -10.91
N ILE A 150 1.80 15.97 -11.11
CA ILE A 150 2.41 15.68 -12.41
C ILE A 150 2.35 14.19 -12.78
N LEU A 151 2.11 13.31 -11.80
CA LEU A 151 2.12 11.86 -12.02
C LEU A 151 0.90 11.46 -12.86
N PRO A 152 1.10 10.87 -14.05
CA PRO A 152 0.02 10.62 -15.00
C PRO A 152 -0.92 9.52 -14.53
N ASP A 153 -0.40 8.57 -13.74
CA ASP A 153 -1.10 7.34 -13.36
C ASP A 153 -1.56 7.30 -11.91
N LEU A 154 -1.29 8.34 -11.11
CA LEU A 154 -1.65 8.36 -9.70
C LEU A 154 -3.18 8.39 -9.53
N ARG A 155 -3.71 7.30 -8.97
CA ARG A 155 -5.14 7.06 -8.74
C ARG A 155 -5.53 7.21 -7.28
N VAL A 156 -4.66 6.77 -6.37
CA VAL A 156 -4.96 6.69 -4.94
C VAL A 156 -3.89 7.42 -4.14
N LEU A 157 -4.31 8.45 -3.41
CA LEU A 157 -3.46 9.25 -2.53
C LEU A 157 -4.05 9.29 -1.13
N ILE A 158 -3.49 8.50 -0.22
CA ILE A 158 -3.94 8.42 1.17
C ILE A 158 -2.85 9.03 2.06
N LEU A 159 -3.15 10.19 2.65
CA LEU A 159 -2.26 10.93 3.55
C LEU A 159 -2.89 11.14 4.95
N ARG A 160 -3.99 10.43 5.22
CA ARG A 160 -4.76 10.53 6.46
C ARG A 160 -3.90 10.33 7.72
N SER A 161 -4.24 11.01 8.81
CA SER A 161 -3.58 10.82 10.12
C SER A 161 -2.07 11.09 10.05
N ASN A 162 -1.72 12.29 9.61
CA ASN A 162 -0.35 12.81 9.59
C ASN A 162 -0.33 14.22 10.21
N ARG A 163 0.77 14.96 10.03
CA ARG A 163 0.94 16.34 10.50
C ARG A 163 0.96 17.33 9.33
N LEU A 164 0.31 17.01 8.21
CA LEU A 164 0.27 17.90 7.06
C LEU A 164 -0.47 19.19 7.41
N HIS A 165 0.06 20.33 6.99
CA HIS A 165 -0.37 21.63 7.49
C HIS A 165 -0.42 22.71 6.40
N ARG A 166 -0.72 23.95 6.81
CA ARG A 166 -0.93 25.14 5.97
C ARG A 166 -2.17 25.02 5.09
N VAL A 167 -2.38 26.04 4.25
CA VAL A 167 -3.48 26.06 3.28
C VAL A 167 -3.16 25.13 2.11
N ILE A 168 -4.17 24.40 1.65
CA ILE A 168 -4.09 23.72 0.35
C ILE A 168 -4.24 24.83 -0.70
N GLY A 169 -3.16 25.10 -1.42
CA GLY A 169 -3.11 26.17 -2.42
C GLY A 169 -3.97 25.89 -3.64
N LYS A 170 -3.81 26.74 -4.65
CA LYS A 170 -4.38 26.53 -5.98
C LYS A 170 -3.44 25.65 -6.80
N PRO A 171 -3.95 24.79 -7.69
CA PRO A 171 -3.12 24.08 -8.65
C PRO A 171 -2.38 25.09 -9.53
N ARG A 172 -1.14 24.77 -9.92
CA ARG A 172 -0.35 25.62 -10.83
C ARG A 172 -0.91 25.60 -12.25
N ASN A 173 -1.57 24.51 -12.63
CA ASN A 173 -2.05 24.25 -13.99
C ASN A 173 -3.40 23.49 -13.92
N ASN A 174 -4.15 23.46 -15.03
CA ASN A 174 -5.46 22.77 -15.09
C ASN A 174 -5.38 21.23 -15.16
N VAL A 175 -4.18 20.64 -15.10
CA VAL A 175 -3.96 19.20 -15.37
C VAL A 175 -3.27 18.48 -14.20
N GLU A 176 -3.28 19.07 -12.99
CA GLU A 176 -2.75 18.38 -11.81
C GLU A 176 -3.67 17.22 -11.39
N PHE A 177 -3.08 16.04 -11.15
CA PHE A 177 -3.74 14.80 -10.74
C PHE A 177 -4.77 14.27 -11.77
N PRO A 178 -4.33 13.95 -13.00
CA PRO A 178 -5.24 13.65 -14.11
C PRO A 178 -6.07 12.37 -13.93
N ARG A 179 -5.58 11.40 -13.14
CA ARG A 179 -6.22 10.09 -12.93
C ARG A 179 -6.65 9.83 -11.49
N VAL A 180 -6.60 10.84 -10.61
CA VAL A 180 -6.89 10.61 -9.19
C VAL A 180 -8.36 10.28 -8.97
N GLN A 181 -8.60 9.19 -8.25
CA GLN A 181 -9.92 8.65 -7.93
C GLN A 181 -10.21 8.70 -6.43
N ILE A 182 -9.16 8.53 -5.60
CA ILE A 182 -9.28 8.49 -4.15
C ILE A 182 -8.23 9.42 -3.55
N VAL A 183 -8.69 10.39 -2.77
CA VAL A 183 -7.84 11.26 -1.95
C VAL A 183 -8.39 11.28 -0.54
N ASP A 184 -7.60 10.84 0.43
CA ASP A 184 -7.91 10.95 1.86
C ASP A 184 -6.86 11.81 2.55
N LEU A 185 -7.25 13.02 2.92
CA LEU A 185 -6.44 13.99 3.65
C LEU A 185 -6.89 14.17 5.10
N SER A 186 -7.82 13.33 5.58
CA SER A 186 -8.46 13.49 6.89
C SER A 186 -7.46 13.37 8.04
N ASN A 187 -7.80 13.93 9.21
CA ASN A 187 -6.95 13.91 10.39
C ASN A 187 -5.52 14.46 10.13
N ASN A 188 -5.46 15.70 9.65
CA ASN A 188 -4.25 16.48 9.46
C ASN A 188 -4.45 17.89 10.07
N SER A 189 -3.47 18.78 9.93
CA SER A 189 -3.47 20.16 10.43
C SER A 189 -3.64 21.22 9.32
N PHE A 190 -4.32 20.88 8.22
CA PHE A 190 -4.62 21.83 7.14
C PHE A 190 -5.50 22.99 7.65
N LYS A 191 -5.30 24.18 7.08
CA LYS A 191 -6.03 25.40 7.44
C LYS A 191 -6.67 26.05 6.20
N GLY A 192 -7.57 27.00 6.43
CA GLY A 192 -8.17 27.81 5.37
C GLY A 192 -9.39 27.15 4.73
N ASN A 193 -9.73 27.62 3.53
CA ASN A 193 -10.92 27.20 2.81
C ASN A 193 -10.72 25.88 2.08
N LEU A 194 -11.82 25.22 1.71
CA LEU A 194 -11.80 24.04 0.85
C LEU A 194 -11.13 24.36 -0.50
N PRO A 195 -10.24 23.48 -0.99
CA PRO A 195 -9.51 23.68 -2.24
C PRO A 195 -10.39 23.38 -3.47
N LEU A 196 -11.40 24.22 -3.72
CA LEU A 196 -12.40 24.01 -4.78
C LEU A 196 -11.80 23.84 -6.18
N GLU A 197 -10.66 24.47 -6.45
CA GLU A 197 -9.99 24.38 -7.76
C GLU A 197 -9.42 22.98 -8.01
N TYR A 198 -8.90 22.30 -6.98
CA TYR A 198 -8.49 20.90 -7.10
C TYR A 198 -9.69 19.99 -7.39
N PHE A 199 -10.79 20.16 -6.67
CA PHE A 199 -12.02 19.36 -6.90
C PHE A 199 -12.63 19.58 -8.28
N ARG A 200 -12.43 20.76 -8.89
CA ARG A 200 -12.82 21.01 -10.28
C ARG A 200 -11.96 20.21 -11.26
N ASN A 201 -10.66 20.11 -11.02
CA ASN A 201 -9.69 19.46 -11.90
C ASN A 201 -9.63 17.92 -11.76
N TRP A 202 -10.02 17.36 -10.60
CA TRP A 202 -10.07 15.91 -10.36
C TRP A 202 -11.26 15.25 -11.07
N THR A 203 -11.24 15.27 -12.41
CA THR A 203 -12.31 14.75 -13.26
C THR A 203 -12.49 13.23 -13.10
N ALA A 204 -11.40 12.49 -12.88
CA ALA A 204 -11.46 11.05 -12.64
C ALA A 204 -12.27 10.67 -11.39
N MET A 205 -12.30 11.51 -10.35
CA MET A 205 -13.16 11.29 -9.18
C MET A 205 -14.65 11.47 -9.48
N LYS A 206 -14.99 12.28 -10.49
CA LYS A 206 -16.37 12.52 -10.90
C LYS A 206 -16.94 11.34 -11.69
N ASN A 207 -16.07 10.48 -12.22
CA ASN A 207 -16.47 9.31 -12.99
C ASN A 207 -16.65 8.10 -12.05
N VAL A 208 -17.88 7.90 -11.58
CA VAL A 208 -18.26 6.84 -10.63
C VAL A 208 -18.46 5.47 -11.30
N HIS A 209 -18.31 5.38 -12.64
CA HIS A 209 -18.68 4.18 -13.42
C HIS A 209 -17.83 2.93 -13.12
N GLY A 210 -16.81 3.01 -12.27
CA GLY A 210 -16.02 1.85 -11.81
C GLY A 210 -15.92 1.65 -10.29
N LEU A 211 -16.46 2.56 -9.48
CA LEU A 211 -16.32 2.48 -8.01
C LEU A 211 -17.50 1.73 -7.39
N CYS A 212 -17.21 0.85 -6.45
CA CYS A 212 -18.19 0.04 -5.73
C CYS A 212 -17.79 -0.10 -4.26
N GLY A 213 -18.73 -0.54 -3.41
CA GLY A 213 -18.52 -0.67 -1.97
C GLY A 213 -18.87 0.62 -1.20
N LYS A 214 -19.05 0.50 0.12
CA LYS A 214 -19.47 1.65 0.96
C LYS A 214 -18.42 2.78 0.91
N PRO A 215 -18.81 4.06 0.79
CA PRO A 215 -20.16 4.62 0.95
C PRO A 215 -21.03 4.63 -0.32
N LEU A 216 -20.58 4.06 -1.43
CA LEU A 216 -21.32 4.07 -2.69
C LEU A 216 -22.48 3.06 -2.65
N SER A 217 -23.58 3.41 -3.34
CA SER A 217 -24.76 2.55 -3.47
C SER A 217 -24.47 1.27 -4.28
N ARG A 218 -23.49 1.32 -5.19
CA ARG A 218 -23.06 0.19 -6.01
C ARG A 218 -22.30 -0.80 -5.14
N LYS A 219 -22.80 -2.04 -4.99
CA LYS A 219 -22.07 -3.13 -4.34
C LYS A 219 -20.97 -3.66 -5.27
N CYS A 220 -19.82 -4.02 -4.71
CA CYS A 220 -18.80 -4.72 -5.49
C CYS A 220 -19.23 -6.16 -5.74
N GLY A 221 -19.04 -6.64 -6.97
CA GLY A 221 -19.15 -8.08 -7.27
C GLY A 221 -20.51 -8.59 -7.76
N ASN A 222 -21.21 -7.85 -8.62
CA ASN A 222 -22.16 -8.48 -9.55
C ASN A 222 -21.81 -8.00 -10.97
N GLY A 223 -21.27 -8.90 -11.78
CA GLY A 223 -21.01 -8.65 -13.19
C GLY A 223 -22.33 -8.52 -13.94
N GLU A 224 -22.51 -7.38 -14.60
CA GLU A 224 -23.23 -7.18 -15.86
C GLU A 224 -23.11 -5.70 -16.18
N ASP A 225 -22.15 -5.36 -17.05
CA ASP A 225 -22.27 -4.30 -18.04
C ASP A 225 -21.16 -4.49 -19.08
N SER A 226 -21.62 -4.95 -20.24
CA SER A 226 -20.98 -5.35 -21.49
C SER A 226 -19.75 -4.57 -21.98
N LEU A 227 -18.70 -5.32 -22.34
CA LEU A 227 -17.81 -5.03 -23.49
C LEU A 227 -17.78 -6.28 -24.41
N PRO A 228 -17.69 -6.11 -25.74
CA PRO A 228 -17.99 -7.17 -26.70
C PRO A 228 -16.93 -8.27 -26.76
N ALA A 229 -17.44 -9.48 -27.04
CA ALA A 229 -16.75 -10.75 -26.95
C ALA A 229 -15.47 -10.88 -27.80
N ALA A 230 -14.38 -11.28 -27.16
CA ALA A 230 -13.30 -12.02 -27.80
C ALA A 230 -13.37 -13.48 -27.27
N LYS A 231 -13.68 -14.41 -28.17
CA LYS A 231 -13.65 -15.86 -27.92
C LYS A 231 -12.21 -16.31 -27.67
N ARG A 232 -11.96 -17.10 -26.62
CA ARG A 232 -11.49 -18.50 -26.70
C ARG A 232 -11.22 -19.12 -25.33
N ASP A 233 -11.73 -20.35 -25.25
CA ASP A 233 -11.17 -21.58 -24.69
C ASP A 233 -11.02 -21.79 -23.18
N GLU A 234 -11.59 -22.93 -22.79
CA GLU A 234 -11.65 -23.57 -21.49
C GLU A 234 -10.26 -23.97 -20.99
N GLY A 235 -10.02 -23.75 -19.68
CA GLY A 235 -8.84 -24.24 -18.99
C GLY A 235 -8.92 -23.91 -17.49
N SER A 236 -9.23 -24.93 -16.70
CA SER A 236 -9.49 -24.94 -15.25
C SER A 236 -8.43 -24.28 -14.35
N ALA A 237 -8.88 -23.51 -13.35
CA ALA A 237 -8.16 -23.29 -12.09
C ALA A 237 -9.13 -22.99 -10.91
N PRO A 238 -8.75 -23.29 -9.66
CA PRO A 238 -9.68 -23.67 -8.59
C PRO A 238 -10.07 -22.53 -7.62
N TYR A 239 -11.33 -22.60 -7.16
CA TYR A 239 -12.03 -21.97 -6.04
C TYR A 239 -11.42 -20.73 -5.33
N PRO A 240 -12.15 -19.59 -5.24
CA PRO A 240 -11.89 -18.58 -4.23
C PRO A 240 -12.45 -19.01 -2.87
N LEU A 241 -11.61 -18.90 -1.84
CA LEU A 241 -11.93 -19.06 -0.42
C LEU A 241 -13.12 -18.16 -0.01
N GLU A 242 -14.27 -18.78 0.26
CA GLU A 242 -15.35 -18.17 1.03
C GLU A 242 -15.02 -18.19 2.53
N PHE A 243 -15.04 -17.03 3.20
CA PHE A 243 -15.13 -16.96 4.65
C PHE A 243 -16.57 -16.59 5.04
N GLY A 244 -17.33 -17.59 5.49
CA GLY A 244 -18.62 -17.41 6.15
C GLY A 244 -18.46 -17.18 7.64
N TRP A 245 -19.27 -16.30 8.22
CA TRP A 245 -19.44 -16.20 9.67
C TRP A 245 -20.27 -17.40 10.15
N LYS A 246 -19.72 -18.21 11.07
CA LYS A 246 -20.54 -19.13 11.88
C LYS A 246 -20.88 -18.47 13.20
N VAL A 247 -22.18 -18.37 13.49
CA VAL A 247 -22.66 -18.08 14.84
C VAL A 247 -22.40 -19.33 15.69
N VAL A 248 -21.48 -19.22 16.65
CA VAL A 248 -21.32 -20.24 17.69
C VAL A 248 -22.04 -19.72 18.93
N VAL A 249 -23.25 -20.23 19.17
CA VAL A 249 -23.91 -20.09 20.46
C VAL A 249 -23.30 -21.13 21.39
N THR A 250 -22.45 -20.71 22.34
CA THR A 250 -22.11 -21.56 23.49
C THR A 250 -23.15 -21.37 24.58
N GLY A 251 -23.65 -22.49 25.07
CA GLY A 251 -24.88 -22.62 25.84
C GLY A 251 -24.87 -22.07 27.26
N TYR A 252 -26.08 -22.09 27.81
CA TYR A 252 -26.50 -21.63 29.13
C TYR A 252 -25.99 -22.53 30.25
N ALA A 253 -25.48 -21.92 31.32
CA ALA A 253 -25.44 -22.53 32.65
C ALA A 253 -25.82 -21.46 33.69
N SER A 254 -26.90 -21.73 34.44
CA SER A 254 -27.25 -21.11 35.73
C SER A 254 -27.29 -19.57 35.82
N GLY A 255 -28.09 -18.92 34.97
CA GLY A 255 -28.86 -17.74 35.42
C GLY A 255 -28.13 -16.43 35.76
N LEU A 256 -26.93 -16.18 35.24
CA LEU A 256 -26.28 -14.86 35.36
C LEU A 256 -25.61 -14.42 34.05
N VAL A 257 -26.18 -13.39 33.42
CA VAL A 257 -25.53 -12.65 32.34
C VAL A 257 -24.51 -11.70 32.98
N ILE A 258 -23.22 -11.96 32.80
CA ILE A 258 -22.15 -11.04 33.21
C ILE A 258 -21.43 -10.53 31.96
N GLY A 259 -21.65 -9.26 31.64
CA GLY A 259 -20.74 -8.43 30.86
C GLY A 259 -21.02 -8.36 29.35
N VAL A 260 -21.64 -7.26 28.92
CA VAL A 260 -21.43 -6.75 27.56
C VAL A 260 -20.04 -6.11 27.54
N ILE A 261 -19.04 -6.82 27.03
CA ILE A 261 -17.79 -6.16 26.63
C ILE A 261 -18.11 -5.41 25.33
N LEU A 262 -18.29 -4.11 25.44
CA LEU A 262 -18.16 -3.18 24.30
C LEU A 262 -16.70 -3.19 23.88
N GLY A 263 -16.32 -4.22 23.12
CA GLY A 263 -15.07 -4.25 22.40
C GLY A 263 -15.17 -3.23 21.29
N CYS A 264 -14.35 -2.17 21.35
CA CYS A 264 -14.09 -1.38 20.17
C CYS A 264 -13.46 -2.34 19.16
N VAL A 265 -14.25 -2.81 18.19
CA VAL A 265 -13.71 -3.38 16.97
C VAL A 265 -12.96 -2.21 16.33
N MET A 266 -11.67 -2.11 16.63
CA MET A 266 -10.75 -1.39 15.76
C MET A 266 -10.77 -2.20 14.47
N ASP A 267 -11.73 -1.87 13.63
CA ASP A 267 -11.76 -2.22 12.24
C ASP A 267 -10.51 -1.55 11.68
N THR A 268 -9.38 -2.28 11.74
CA THR A 268 -8.24 -2.02 10.89
C THR A 268 -8.78 -2.26 9.50
N ARG A 269 -9.47 -1.26 8.94
CA ARG A 269 -10.01 -1.28 7.58
C ARG A 269 -8.89 -1.77 6.68
N LYS A 270 -8.93 -3.06 6.39
CA LYS A 270 -8.14 -3.68 5.35
C LYS A 270 -8.84 -3.17 4.11
N TYR A 271 -8.20 -2.28 3.39
CA TYR A 271 -8.74 -1.78 2.14
C TYR A 271 -8.67 -2.94 1.13
N GLU A 272 -9.64 -3.85 1.19
CA GLU A 272 -9.78 -5.01 0.29
C GLU A 272 -10.10 -4.59 -1.17
N TRP A 273 -10.12 -3.29 -1.47
CA TRP A 273 -10.62 -2.74 -2.73
C TRP A 273 -9.57 -2.52 -3.83
N LEU A 274 -8.52 -3.34 -3.91
CA LEU A 274 -7.51 -3.22 -4.99
C LEU A 274 -7.23 -4.50 -5.76
N VAL A 275 -8.07 -5.54 -5.64
CA VAL A 275 -8.00 -6.69 -6.56
C VAL A 275 -8.83 -6.39 -7.80
N ASN A 276 -8.20 -5.66 -8.72
CA ASN A 276 -8.34 -5.68 -10.19
C ASN A 276 -7.94 -4.31 -10.74
N LEU A 277 -6.63 -4.13 -10.92
CA LEU A 277 -6.03 -3.16 -11.84
C LEU A 277 -5.26 -3.93 -12.91
#